data_AF-A9B7V9-F1
#
_entry.id   AF-A9B7V9-F1
#
_cell.length_a   1.000
_cell.length_b   1.000
_cell.length_c   1.000
_cell.angle_alpha   90.00
_cell.angle_beta   90.00
_cell.angle_gamma   90.00
#
_symmetry.space_group_name_H-M   'P 1'
#
loop_
_entity.id
_entity.type
_entity.pdbx_description
1 polymer ?
#
loop_
_entity_poly.entity_id
_entity_poly.type
_entity_poly.pdbx_seq_one_letter_code
_entity_poly.pdbx_strand_id
1 'polypeptide(L)'
;MAQLPWMSELAPSNIADWDHPSVLQSTGVVHRVGLGYEDDYDTKTAWIDRFADFLALPKVEKTTGLVIGPWWELDDGNGPVDQVIETLVSAAAQLPNLRALFIGDITSEESEISWIEQDDLSPLLSAFPNLQHFAIRGANGLSLGSCQHAQLKTLVIQSGGLPNRVVQEILQGKLPALEHLELWLGSEWYGGDVTLTDLEPLLNGELFPNLKVLALRDCSFADDLAVAISQSKIINRIEVLDLSLGNLGDDGAKALLACPAIKQLKLLDVHYHYIEHAIAQQFKQLGIEVDISEPQDPHRYDRRYIAVSE
;
A
#
# COMPACT_ATOMS: atom_id res chain seq x y z
N MET A 1 3.78 -18.80 1.94
CA MET A 1 2.94 -17.64 1.62
C MET A 1 1.96 -18.02 0.52
N ALA A 2 0.69 -18.22 0.87
CA ALA A 2 -0.37 -18.14 -0.12
C ALA A 2 -0.41 -16.70 -0.66
N GLN A 3 0.08 -16.49 -1.89
CA GLN A 3 0.03 -15.17 -2.53
C GLN A 3 -1.43 -14.72 -2.62
N LEU A 4 -1.74 -13.55 -2.06
CA LEU A 4 -3.08 -12.96 -2.15
C LEU A 4 -3.38 -12.69 -3.64
N PRO A 5 -4.61 -12.92 -4.14
CA PRO A 5 -4.94 -12.85 -5.57
C PRO A 5 -4.61 -11.52 -6.27
N TRP A 6 -4.61 -10.39 -5.55
CA TRP A 6 -4.22 -9.08 -6.11
C TRP A 6 -2.73 -8.99 -6.46
N MET A 7 -1.89 -9.81 -5.85
CA MET A 7 -0.48 -9.98 -6.24
C MET A 7 -0.39 -10.50 -7.68
N SER A 8 -1.41 -11.14 -8.27
CA SER A 8 -1.28 -11.57 -9.67
C SER A 8 -1.26 -10.42 -10.68
N GLU A 9 -1.88 -9.27 -10.41
CA GLU A 9 -1.88 -8.12 -11.33
C GLU A 9 -0.76 -7.11 -11.02
N LEU A 10 -0.39 -6.89 -9.75
CA LEU A 10 0.68 -5.97 -9.33
C LEU A 10 1.84 -6.64 -8.58
N ALA A 11 2.07 -7.95 -8.71
CA ALA A 11 3.25 -8.56 -8.12
C ALA A 11 4.51 -7.93 -8.70
N PRO A 12 5.54 -7.71 -7.88
CA PRO A 12 6.86 -7.28 -8.36
C PRO A 12 7.39 -8.15 -9.51
N SER A 13 7.07 -9.45 -9.54
CA SER A 13 7.49 -10.36 -10.62
C SER A 13 6.83 -10.07 -11.98
N ASN A 14 5.76 -9.29 -12.00
CA ASN A 14 4.99 -8.96 -13.20
C ASN A 14 5.21 -7.50 -13.64
N ILE A 15 5.91 -6.70 -12.82
CA ILE A 15 6.26 -5.32 -13.12
C ILE A 15 7.56 -5.32 -13.92
N ALA A 16 7.56 -4.63 -15.06
CA ALA A 16 8.74 -4.42 -15.86
C ALA A 16 8.87 -2.93 -16.21
N ASP A 17 10.08 -2.39 -16.03
CA ASP A 17 10.41 -1.04 -16.49
C ASP A 17 10.16 -0.91 -17.99
N TRP A 18 9.49 0.18 -18.36
CA TRP A 18 9.21 0.50 -19.74
C TRP A 18 10.32 1.37 -20.31
N ASP A 19 11.33 0.75 -20.91
CA ASP A 19 12.49 1.42 -21.54
C ASP A 19 12.28 1.61 -23.06
N HIS A 20 11.21 2.32 -23.43
CA HIS A 20 10.86 2.63 -24.83
C HIS A 20 10.77 1.44 -25.83
N PRO A 21 10.26 0.25 -25.47
CA PRO A 21 10.00 -0.78 -26.47
C PRO A 21 8.92 -0.32 -27.45
N SER A 22 9.14 -0.53 -28.76
CA SER A 22 8.20 -0.16 -29.83
C SER A 22 6.86 -0.92 -29.84
N VAL A 23 6.70 -1.90 -28.95
CA VAL A 23 5.49 -2.70 -28.77
C VAL A 23 5.24 -2.98 -27.30
N LEU A 24 3.97 -3.08 -26.92
CA LEU A 24 3.61 -3.62 -25.60
C LEU A 24 4.15 -5.04 -25.48
N GLN A 25 4.77 -5.30 -24.33
CA GLN A 25 5.24 -6.63 -23.98
C GLN A 25 4.06 -7.61 -23.80
N SER A 26 4.35 -8.90 -23.68
CA SER A 26 3.36 -9.97 -23.66
C SER A 26 2.25 -9.80 -22.61
N THR A 27 1.11 -10.46 -22.84
CA THR A 27 0.01 -10.55 -21.87
C THR A 27 0.51 -10.96 -20.48
N GLY A 28 0.17 -10.17 -19.45
CA GLY A 28 0.53 -10.42 -18.06
C GLY A 28 1.69 -9.56 -17.52
N VAL A 29 2.35 -8.78 -18.38
CA VAL A 29 3.32 -7.76 -17.94
C VAL A 29 2.59 -6.46 -17.62
N VAL A 30 2.91 -5.87 -16.47
CA VAL A 30 2.55 -4.51 -16.09
C VAL A 30 3.75 -3.60 -16.32
N HIS A 31 3.54 -2.55 -17.11
CA HIS A 31 4.60 -1.60 -17.43
C HIS A 31 4.75 -0.56 -16.33
N ARG A 32 5.98 -0.38 -15.86
CA ARG A 32 6.40 0.75 -15.02
C ARG A 32 6.91 1.88 -15.90
N VAL A 33 6.17 2.99 -15.92
CA VAL A 33 6.51 4.21 -16.64
C VAL A 33 7.03 5.22 -15.62
N GLY A 34 8.35 5.37 -15.56
CA GLY A 34 9.04 6.36 -14.74
C GLY A 34 10.28 6.85 -15.48
N LEU A 35 10.80 8.00 -15.07
CA LEU A 35 12.07 8.53 -15.56
C LEU A 35 13.22 7.72 -14.95
N GLY A 36 14.19 7.36 -15.77
CA GLY A 36 15.45 6.76 -15.35
C GLY A 36 16.60 7.78 -15.41
N TYR A 37 17.78 7.32 -15.01
CA TYR A 37 18.99 8.16 -14.99
C TYR A 37 19.37 8.72 -16.37
N GLU A 38 19.19 7.93 -17.44
CA GLU A 38 19.51 8.35 -18.82
C GLU A 38 18.55 9.42 -19.35
N ASP A 39 17.27 9.38 -18.95
CA ASP A 39 16.24 10.32 -19.38
C ASP A 39 16.51 11.74 -18.90
N ASP A 40 17.08 11.85 -17.71
CA ASP A 40 17.36 13.11 -17.05
C ASP A 40 18.68 13.73 -17.55
N TYR A 41 19.76 12.94 -17.53
CA TYR A 41 21.10 13.46 -17.85
C TYR A 41 21.36 13.61 -19.35
N ASP A 42 20.90 12.66 -20.17
CA ASP A 42 21.28 12.60 -21.59
C ASP A 42 20.21 13.21 -22.50
N THR A 43 18.92 12.92 -22.25
CA THR A 43 17.83 13.33 -23.16
C THR A 43 17.00 14.50 -22.65
N LYS A 44 17.01 14.79 -21.34
CA LYS A 44 16.14 15.78 -20.67
C LYS A 44 14.67 15.59 -21.01
N THR A 45 14.22 14.35 -20.95
CA THR A 45 12.86 13.94 -21.29
C THR A 45 11.95 14.16 -20.09
N ALA A 46 10.87 14.92 -20.28
CA ALA A 46 9.85 15.07 -19.23
C ALA A 46 9.01 13.80 -19.12
N TRP A 47 8.52 13.49 -17.91
CA TRP A 47 7.68 12.31 -17.69
C TRP A 47 6.44 12.27 -18.60
N ILE A 48 5.84 13.43 -18.86
CA ILE A 48 4.68 13.56 -19.75
C ILE A 48 4.98 13.11 -21.19
N ASP A 49 6.19 13.35 -21.69
CA ASP A 49 6.61 12.95 -23.03
C ASP A 49 6.84 11.44 -23.07
N ARG A 50 7.47 10.89 -22.03
CA ARG A 50 7.65 9.44 -21.87
C ARG A 50 6.31 8.72 -21.83
N PHE A 51 5.34 9.27 -21.10
CA PHE A 51 4.00 8.70 -21.04
C PHE A 51 3.23 8.86 -22.35
N ALA A 52 3.41 9.97 -23.08
CA ALA A 52 2.84 10.15 -24.41
C ALA A 52 3.36 9.07 -25.40
N ASP A 53 4.65 8.75 -25.34
CA ASP A 53 5.23 7.66 -26.13
C ASP A 53 4.64 6.29 -25.76
N PHE A 54 4.42 6.03 -24.46
CA PHE A 54 3.73 4.83 -24.00
C PHE A 54 2.30 4.75 -24.57
N LEU A 55 1.56 5.87 -24.57
CA LEU A 55 0.22 5.94 -25.15
C LEU A 55 0.21 5.76 -26.68
N ALA A 56 1.30 6.08 -27.37
CA ALA A 56 1.43 5.88 -28.80
C ALA A 56 1.65 4.41 -29.20
N LEU A 57 1.87 3.50 -28.24
CA LEU A 57 2.13 2.10 -28.51
C LEU A 57 0.91 1.42 -29.18
N PRO A 58 1.15 0.57 -30.21
CA PRO A 58 0.10 -0.24 -30.78
C PRO A 58 -0.56 -1.12 -29.70
N LYS A 59 -1.90 -1.04 -29.60
CA LYS A 59 -2.74 -1.80 -28.67
C LYS A 59 -2.70 -1.33 -27.20
N VAL A 60 -2.34 -0.08 -26.92
CA VAL A 60 -2.35 0.48 -25.54
C VAL A 60 -3.70 0.35 -24.85
N GLU A 61 -4.80 0.28 -25.61
CA GLU A 61 -6.12 0.05 -25.04
C GLU A 61 -6.27 -1.30 -24.32
N LYS A 62 -5.32 -2.23 -24.52
CA LYS A 62 -5.28 -3.54 -23.84
C LYS A 62 -4.55 -3.53 -22.51
N THR A 63 -3.93 -2.42 -22.12
CA THR A 63 -3.24 -2.28 -20.83
C THR A 63 -4.23 -2.50 -19.69
N THR A 64 -3.97 -3.52 -18.86
CA THR A 64 -4.80 -3.85 -17.69
C THR A 64 -4.17 -3.39 -16.39
N GLY A 65 -2.85 -3.21 -16.35
CA GLY A 65 -2.13 -2.65 -15.21
C GLY A 65 -1.11 -1.63 -15.65
N LEU A 66 -0.91 -0.59 -14.85
CA LEU A 66 0.08 0.46 -15.07
C LEU A 66 0.72 0.83 -13.74
N VAL A 67 2.05 0.97 -13.75
CA VAL A 67 2.83 1.44 -12.60
C VAL A 67 3.50 2.75 -13.00
N ILE A 68 3.49 3.72 -12.11
CA ILE A 68 4.12 5.02 -12.28
C ILE A 68 5.35 5.04 -11.38
N GLY A 69 6.54 5.08 -11.99
CA GLY A 69 7.81 5.24 -11.29
C GLY A 69 8.12 6.73 -11.03
N PRO A 70 9.39 7.11 -10.82
CA PRO A 70 9.80 8.50 -10.68
C PRO A 70 9.27 9.40 -11.80
N TRP A 71 8.77 10.59 -11.44
CA TRP A 71 8.22 11.57 -12.40
C TRP A 71 8.96 12.92 -12.36
N TRP A 72 10.07 12.99 -11.64
CA TRP A 72 10.89 14.18 -11.46
C TRP A 72 12.27 14.00 -12.08
N GLU A 73 12.90 15.13 -12.39
CA GLU A 73 14.33 15.22 -12.73
C GLU A 73 15.13 15.10 -11.41
N LEU A 74 16.25 14.36 -11.41
CA LEU A 74 16.93 13.88 -10.19
C LEU A 74 17.41 14.98 -9.22
N ASP A 75 17.37 16.25 -9.63
CA ASP A 75 17.89 17.38 -8.86
C ASP A 75 16.95 17.91 -7.75
N ASP A 76 15.64 17.57 -7.74
CA ASP A 76 14.70 18.12 -6.75
C ASP A 76 13.91 17.09 -5.93
N GLY A 77 13.90 15.81 -6.32
CA GLY A 77 13.13 14.76 -5.64
C GLY A 77 11.61 14.97 -5.69
N ASN A 78 11.15 16.03 -6.35
CA ASN A 78 9.83 16.64 -6.20
C ASN A 78 9.36 17.23 -7.53
N GLY A 79 8.77 16.38 -8.36
CA GLY A 79 8.19 16.76 -9.64
C GLY A 79 6.72 17.18 -9.52
N PRO A 80 6.13 17.74 -10.58
CA PRO A 80 4.73 18.19 -10.59
C PRO A 80 3.76 16.99 -10.61
N VAL A 81 3.47 16.43 -9.42
CA VAL A 81 2.55 15.29 -9.26
C VAL A 81 1.16 15.62 -9.82
N ASP A 82 0.73 16.88 -9.68
CA ASP A 82 -0.49 17.41 -10.28
C ASP A 82 -0.55 17.18 -11.80
N GLN A 83 0.54 17.48 -12.52
CA GLN A 83 0.62 17.27 -13.97
C GLN A 83 0.60 15.77 -14.34
N VAL A 84 1.21 14.91 -13.53
CA VAL A 84 1.12 13.44 -13.70
C VAL A 84 -0.33 12.99 -13.60
N ILE A 85 -1.06 13.45 -12.57
CA ILE A 85 -2.48 13.13 -12.35
C ILE A 85 -3.34 13.65 -13.50
N GLU A 86 -3.19 14.91 -13.90
CA GLU A 86 -3.94 15.51 -15.01
C GLU A 86 -3.71 14.76 -16.33
N THR A 87 -2.46 14.33 -16.57
CA THR A 87 -2.09 13.55 -17.75
C THR A 87 -2.74 12.17 -17.75
N LEU A 88 -2.71 11.46 -16.61
CA LEU A 88 -3.37 10.17 -16.45
C LEU A 88 -4.90 10.27 -16.63
N VAL A 89 -5.53 11.28 -16.03
CA VAL A 89 -6.96 11.55 -16.19
C VAL A 89 -7.30 11.80 -17.66
N SER A 90 -6.50 12.60 -18.36
CA SER A 90 -6.68 12.91 -19.78
C SER A 90 -6.51 11.68 -20.68
N ALA A 91 -5.69 10.72 -20.25
CA ALA A 91 -5.44 9.47 -20.96
C ALA A 91 -6.50 8.38 -20.71
N ALA A 92 -7.44 8.57 -19.78
CA ALA A 92 -8.36 7.52 -19.34
C ALA A 92 -9.15 6.85 -20.48
N ALA A 93 -9.58 7.62 -21.50
CA ALA A 93 -10.29 7.09 -22.65
C ALA A 93 -9.42 6.17 -23.55
N GLN A 94 -8.10 6.31 -23.51
CA GLN A 94 -7.14 5.48 -24.23
C GLN A 94 -6.80 4.18 -23.48
N LEU A 95 -7.10 4.13 -22.17
CA LEU A 95 -6.81 3.00 -21.29
C LEU A 95 -8.10 2.37 -20.72
N PRO A 96 -9.09 1.99 -21.56
CA PRO A 96 -10.43 1.58 -21.08
C PRO A 96 -10.42 0.26 -20.29
N ASN A 97 -9.38 -0.55 -20.44
CA ASN A 97 -9.22 -1.84 -19.77
C ASN A 97 -8.35 -1.79 -18.51
N LEU A 98 -7.89 -0.59 -18.10
CA LEU A 98 -7.07 -0.44 -16.90
C LEU A 98 -7.86 -0.85 -15.64
N ARG A 99 -7.26 -1.76 -14.87
CA ARG A 99 -7.81 -2.37 -13.65
C ARG A 99 -6.87 -2.24 -12.47
N ALA A 100 -5.56 -2.14 -12.72
CA ALA A 100 -4.56 -1.96 -11.69
C ALA A 100 -3.73 -0.70 -11.95
N LEU A 101 -3.56 0.12 -10.91
CA LEU A 101 -2.75 1.33 -10.96
C LEU A 101 -1.90 1.40 -9.70
N PHE A 102 -0.59 1.63 -9.87
CA PHE A 102 0.32 1.92 -8.77
C PHE A 102 0.98 3.28 -9.02
N ILE A 103 0.74 4.25 -8.14
CA ILE A 103 1.40 5.55 -8.15
C ILE A 103 2.59 5.55 -7.20
N GLY A 104 3.77 5.92 -7.71
CA GLY A 104 4.95 6.14 -6.91
C GLY A 104 5.72 4.88 -6.58
N ASP A 105 5.84 3.93 -7.52
CA ASP A 105 6.75 2.79 -7.36
C ASP A 105 8.21 3.26 -7.46
N ILE A 106 8.65 3.94 -6.41
CA ILE A 106 9.96 4.53 -6.21
C ILE A 106 10.67 3.70 -5.15
N THR A 107 11.82 3.17 -5.51
CA THR A 107 12.65 2.34 -4.64
C THR A 107 13.47 3.22 -3.70
N SER A 108 13.96 2.66 -2.59
CA SER A 108 14.84 3.39 -1.66
C SER A 108 16.15 3.87 -2.30
N GLU A 109 16.58 3.27 -3.42
CA GLU A 109 17.74 3.74 -4.19
C GLU A 109 17.42 5.00 -5.01
N GLU A 110 16.14 5.21 -5.36
CA GLU A 110 15.68 6.37 -6.14
C GLU A 110 15.26 7.52 -5.21
N SER A 111 14.49 7.23 -4.16
CA SER A 111 14.14 8.17 -3.11
C SER A 111 13.63 7.43 -1.87
N GLU A 112 13.97 7.98 -0.72
CA GLU A 112 13.43 7.57 0.58
C GLU A 112 11.90 7.76 0.59
N ILE A 113 11.13 6.81 1.14
CA ILE A 113 9.67 6.82 1.08
C ILE A 113 9.06 8.07 1.73
N SER A 114 9.73 8.61 2.76
CA SER A 114 9.29 9.82 3.47
C SER A 114 9.52 11.11 2.68
N TRP A 115 10.18 11.03 1.53
CA TRP A 115 10.47 12.18 0.66
C TRP A 115 9.57 12.21 -0.57
N ILE A 116 8.78 11.16 -0.80
CA ILE A 116 7.89 11.06 -1.95
C ILE A 116 6.67 11.97 -1.72
N GLU A 117 6.64 13.10 -2.43
CA GLU A 117 5.49 13.98 -2.52
C GLU A 117 4.38 13.37 -3.38
N GLN A 118 3.14 13.55 -2.95
CA GLN A 118 1.92 13.16 -3.61
C GLN A 118 0.97 14.37 -3.68
N ASP A 119 -0.17 14.20 -4.34
CA ASP A 119 -1.24 15.21 -4.41
C ASP A 119 -2.62 14.55 -4.16
N ASP A 120 -3.72 15.23 -4.49
CA ASP A 120 -5.06 14.68 -4.55
C ASP A 120 -5.18 13.67 -5.69
N LEU A 121 -5.16 12.38 -5.34
CA LEU A 121 -5.33 11.26 -6.26
C LEU A 121 -6.81 10.92 -6.51
N SER A 122 -7.76 11.61 -5.88
CA SER A 122 -9.19 11.36 -6.07
C SER A 122 -9.70 11.49 -7.52
N PRO A 123 -9.13 12.36 -8.39
CA PRO A 123 -9.52 12.41 -9.79
C PRO A 123 -9.27 11.10 -10.53
N LEU A 124 -8.24 10.33 -10.15
CA LEU A 124 -7.91 9.04 -10.77
C LEU A 124 -9.01 8.01 -10.52
N LEU A 125 -9.58 7.98 -9.31
CA LEU A 125 -10.71 7.10 -8.97
C LEU A 125 -11.93 7.40 -9.87
N SER A 126 -12.17 8.67 -10.20
CA SER A 126 -13.28 9.05 -11.08
C SER A 126 -12.99 8.76 -12.56
N ALA A 127 -11.73 8.91 -12.98
CA ALA A 127 -11.32 8.74 -14.37
C ALA A 127 -11.29 7.27 -14.82
N PHE A 128 -10.98 6.33 -13.91
CA PHE A 128 -10.83 4.90 -14.21
C PHE A 128 -11.95 4.05 -13.57
N PRO A 129 -13.18 4.03 -14.12
CA PRO A 129 -14.34 3.39 -13.47
C PRO A 129 -14.26 1.85 -13.34
N ASN A 130 -13.30 1.22 -14.02
CA ASN A 130 -13.04 -0.21 -13.98
C ASN A 130 -11.87 -0.58 -13.05
N LEU A 131 -11.28 0.39 -12.34
CA LEU A 131 -10.15 0.17 -11.44
C LEU A 131 -10.54 -0.76 -10.29
N GLN A 132 -9.76 -1.82 -10.10
CA GLN A 132 -9.95 -2.83 -9.06
C GLN A 132 -8.82 -2.81 -8.03
N HIS A 133 -7.61 -2.41 -8.44
CA HIS A 133 -6.43 -2.40 -7.59
C HIS A 133 -5.76 -1.03 -7.66
N PHE A 134 -5.63 -0.37 -6.51
CA PHE A 134 -4.96 0.92 -6.42
C PHE A 134 -3.91 0.87 -5.31
N ALA A 135 -2.66 1.08 -5.70
CA ALA A 135 -1.52 1.15 -4.80
C ALA A 135 -0.89 2.53 -4.88
N ILE A 136 -0.40 3.01 -3.74
CA ILE A 136 0.25 4.31 -3.58
C ILE A 136 1.45 4.11 -2.67
N ARG A 137 2.59 4.73 -3.02
CA ARG A 137 3.76 4.80 -2.14
C ARG A 137 4.19 6.26 -1.99
N GLY A 138 4.47 6.66 -0.76
CA GLY A 138 4.59 8.06 -0.35
C GLY A 138 3.25 8.62 0.12
N ALA A 139 3.27 9.44 1.16
CA ALA A 139 2.06 10.07 1.70
C ALA A 139 2.19 11.57 2.01
N ASN A 140 3.33 12.20 1.71
CA ASN A 140 3.45 13.65 1.80
C ASN A 140 2.49 14.26 0.78
N GLY A 141 1.70 15.27 1.15
CA GLY A 141 0.74 15.88 0.23
C GLY A 141 -0.48 15.01 -0.16
N LEU A 142 -0.45 13.69 0.06
CA LEU A 142 -1.48 12.73 -0.37
C LEU A 142 -2.89 13.07 0.15
N SER A 143 -3.86 13.07 -0.78
CA SER A 143 -5.30 13.04 -0.50
C SER A 143 -6.01 12.06 -1.44
N LEU A 144 -7.10 11.48 -0.95
CA LEU A 144 -8.05 10.67 -1.72
C LEU A 144 -9.42 11.34 -1.82
N GLY A 145 -9.54 12.59 -1.34
CA GLY A 145 -10.77 13.38 -1.36
C GLY A 145 -11.95 12.59 -0.80
N SER A 146 -13.02 12.42 -1.59
CA SER A 146 -14.20 11.68 -1.13
C SER A 146 -14.04 10.14 -1.14
N CYS A 147 -12.94 9.62 -1.70
CA CYS A 147 -12.59 8.20 -1.78
C CYS A 147 -13.78 7.29 -2.16
N GLN A 148 -14.33 7.49 -3.37
CA GLN A 148 -15.48 6.71 -3.86
C GLN A 148 -15.11 5.91 -5.09
N HIS A 149 -15.33 4.60 -5.06
CA HIS A 149 -15.13 3.74 -6.21
C HIS A 149 -15.99 2.48 -6.13
N ALA A 150 -16.75 2.19 -7.20
CA ALA A 150 -17.71 1.08 -7.19
C ALA A 150 -17.05 -0.30 -7.31
N GLN A 151 -15.90 -0.38 -7.96
CA GLN A 151 -15.23 -1.64 -8.31
C GLN A 151 -13.89 -1.86 -7.60
N LEU A 152 -13.45 -0.92 -6.74
CA LEU A 152 -12.14 -1.02 -6.09
C LEU A 152 -12.18 -2.13 -5.04
N LYS A 153 -11.35 -3.16 -5.25
CA LYS A 153 -11.20 -4.32 -4.39
C LYS A 153 -9.98 -4.23 -3.49
N THR A 154 -8.94 -3.56 -3.95
CA THR A 154 -7.68 -3.44 -3.22
C THR A 154 -7.27 -1.98 -3.15
N LEU A 155 -7.00 -1.51 -1.93
CA LEU A 155 -6.32 -0.24 -1.67
C LEU A 155 -5.09 -0.51 -0.81
N VAL A 156 -3.93 -0.10 -1.30
CA VAL A 156 -2.63 -0.21 -0.60
C VAL A 156 -2.01 1.18 -0.53
N ILE A 157 -1.60 1.60 0.67
CA ILE A 157 -0.85 2.84 0.88
C ILE A 157 0.39 2.52 1.69
N GLN A 158 1.55 2.72 1.07
CA GLN A 158 2.87 2.56 1.67
C GLN A 158 3.39 3.94 2.06
N SER A 159 3.76 4.12 3.33
CA SER A 159 4.24 5.38 3.87
C SER A 159 5.17 5.14 5.05
N GLY A 160 6.18 6.01 5.22
CA GLY A 160 6.95 6.10 6.47
C GLY A 160 6.20 6.82 7.61
N GLY A 161 5.08 7.48 7.28
CA GLY A 161 4.16 8.14 8.22
C GLY A 161 2.85 8.51 7.54
N LEU A 162 1.76 7.81 7.84
CA LEU A 162 0.47 8.04 7.19
C LEU A 162 -0.30 9.18 7.87
N PRO A 163 -0.73 10.23 7.14
CA PRO A 163 -1.58 11.27 7.71
C PRO A 163 -2.99 10.76 8.05
N ASN A 164 -3.52 11.13 9.20
CA ASN A 164 -4.85 10.77 9.68
C ASN A 164 -5.95 11.21 8.72
N ARG A 165 -5.76 12.32 8.00
CA ARG A 165 -6.71 12.81 7.00
C ARG A 165 -6.96 11.75 5.92
N VAL A 166 -5.92 11.01 5.51
CA VAL A 166 -6.03 9.96 4.48
C VAL A 166 -6.85 8.80 5.03
N VAL A 167 -6.62 8.41 6.28
CA VAL A 167 -7.47 7.41 6.96
C VAL A 167 -8.92 7.88 7.01
N GLN A 168 -9.17 9.13 7.44
CA GLN A 168 -10.52 9.69 7.51
C GLN A 168 -11.22 9.73 6.15
N GLU A 169 -10.52 10.12 5.09
CA GLU A 169 -11.03 10.11 3.71
C GLU A 169 -11.44 8.69 3.27
N ILE A 170 -10.63 7.67 3.57
CA ILE A 170 -10.94 6.27 3.26
C ILE A 170 -12.16 5.81 4.05
N LEU A 171 -12.20 6.05 5.37
CA LEU A 171 -13.28 5.55 6.24
C LEU A 171 -14.63 6.25 5.99
N GLN A 172 -14.60 7.50 5.52
CA GLN A 172 -15.79 8.25 5.09
C GLN A 172 -16.18 7.96 3.62
N GLY A 173 -15.27 7.32 2.87
CA GLY A 173 -15.44 6.96 1.48
C GLY A 173 -16.48 5.87 1.22
N LYS A 174 -16.73 5.61 -0.07
CA LYS A 174 -17.66 4.56 -0.53
C LYS A 174 -16.93 3.56 -1.40
N LEU A 175 -16.46 2.49 -0.75
CA LEU A 175 -15.74 1.38 -1.37
C LEU A 175 -16.49 0.05 -1.12
N PRO A 176 -17.68 -0.15 -1.72
CA PRO A 176 -18.52 -1.32 -1.43
C PRO A 176 -17.89 -2.65 -1.88
N ALA A 177 -16.97 -2.61 -2.85
CA ALA A 177 -16.27 -3.77 -3.38
C ALA A 177 -14.94 -4.06 -2.65
N LEU A 178 -14.55 -3.27 -1.64
CA LEU A 178 -13.24 -3.41 -1.00
C LEU A 178 -13.12 -4.75 -0.27
N GLU A 179 -12.10 -5.52 -0.66
CA GLU A 179 -11.76 -6.84 -0.13
C GLU A 179 -10.41 -6.82 0.61
N HIS A 180 -9.49 -5.94 0.22
CA HIS A 180 -8.17 -5.75 0.82
C HIS A 180 -7.91 -4.27 1.11
N LEU A 181 -7.60 -3.97 2.37
CA LEU A 181 -7.11 -2.67 2.79
C LEU A 181 -5.76 -2.85 3.47
N GLU A 182 -4.74 -2.17 2.95
CA GLU A 182 -3.40 -2.14 3.51
C GLU A 182 -2.92 -0.72 3.71
N LEU A 183 -2.57 -0.40 4.94
CA LEU A 183 -2.10 0.89 5.37
C LEU A 183 -0.80 0.70 6.15
N TRP A 184 0.27 1.31 5.67
CA TRP A 184 1.52 1.41 6.41
C TRP A 184 1.42 2.67 7.26
N LEU A 185 1.22 2.49 8.56
CA LEU A 185 0.86 3.60 9.46
C LEU A 185 2.06 4.50 9.75
N GLY A 186 3.26 3.92 9.75
CA GLY A 186 4.51 4.63 9.90
C GLY A 186 4.69 5.21 11.30
N SER A 187 5.39 6.35 11.36
CA SER A 187 5.65 7.09 12.59
C SER A 187 5.49 8.61 12.44
N GLU A 188 5.34 9.27 13.59
CA GLU A 188 5.29 10.73 13.70
C GLU A 188 6.52 11.45 13.17
N TRP A 189 7.68 10.77 13.13
CA TRP A 189 8.93 11.35 12.64
C TRP A 189 8.89 11.66 11.14
N TYR A 190 8.00 11.01 10.41
CA TYR A 190 7.88 11.08 8.95
C TYR A 190 6.45 11.44 8.52
N GLY A 191 5.75 12.23 9.34
CA GLY A 191 4.46 12.82 9.00
C GLY A 191 3.22 12.04 9.47
N GLY A 192 3.40 10.89 10.10
CA GLY A 192 2.29 10.07 10.59
C GLY A 192 1.62 10.64 11.84
N ASP A 193 0.31 10.88 11.81
CA ASP A 193 -0.46 11.36 12.97
C ASP A 193 -1.74 10.53 13.21
N VAL A 194 -1.79 9.32 12.66
CA VAL A 194 -2.85 8.33 12.93
C VAL A 194 -2.78 7.86 14.37
N THR A 195 -3.93 7.90 15.04
CA THR A 195 -4.12 7.36 16.39
C THR A 195 -5.07 6.15 16.37
N LEU A 196 -5.18 5.45 17.49
CA LEU A 196 -6.19 4.38 17.63
C LEU A 196 -7.63 4.89 17.42
N THR A 197 -7.92 6.11 17.87
CA THR A 197 -9.24 6.73 17.71
C THR A 197 -9.63 6.85 16.24
N ASP A 198 -8.67 7.16 15.37
CA ASP A 198 -8.90 7.28 13.93
C ASP A 198 -9.27 5.93 13.29
N LEU A 199 -8.82 4.83 13.88
CA LEU A 199 -9.06 3.47 13.39
C LEU A 199 -10.33 2.85 13.99
N GLU A 200 -10.91 3.40 15.06
CA GLU A 200 -12.12 2.85 15.72
C GLU A 200 -13.27 2.55 14.73
N PRO A 201 -13.62 3.43 13.77
CA PRO A 201 -14.71 3.14 12.83
C PRO A 201 -14.44 1.89 11.97
N LEU A 202 -13.18 1.66 11.58
CA LEU A 202 -12.75 0.46 10.86
C LEU A 202 -12.83 -0.78 11.76
N LEU A 203 -12.33 -0.68 12.99
CA LEU A 203 -12.28 -1.77 13.97
C LEU A 203 -13.67 -2.21 14.44
N ASN A 204 -14.65 -1.30 14.42
CA ASN A 204 -16.06 -1.61 14.65
C ASN A 204 -16.64 -2.57 13.60
N GLY A 205 -15.97 -2.78 12.46
CA GLY A 205 -16.30 -3.81 11.48
C GLY A 205 -17.57 -3.56 10.66
N GLU A 206 -18.15 -2.37 10.77
CA GLU A 206 -19.37 -1.94 10.07
C GLU A 206 -19.08 -1.36 8.68
N LEU A 207 -17.84 -0.91 8.45
CA LEU A 207 -17.36 -0.44 7.15
C LEU A 207 -16.96 -1.60 6.23
N PHE A 208 -16.91 -1.30 4.92
CA PHE A 208 -16.41 -2.18 3.85
C PHE A 208 -16.93 -3.62 3.95
N PRO A 209 -18.20 -3.94 3.64
CA PRO A 209 -18.82 -5.24 3.95
C PRO A 209 -18.12 -6.47 3.35
N ASN A 210 -17.31 -6.30 2.30
CA ASN A 210 -16.57 -7.38 1.65
C ASN A 210 -15.12 -7.53 2.13
N LEU A 211 -14.63 -6.67 3.05
CA LEU A 211 -13.25 -6.70 3.53
C LEU A 211 -12.88 -8.06 4.14
N LYS A 212 -11.83 -8.67 3.58
CA LYS A 212 -11.25 -9.97 3.96
C LYS A 212 -9.81 -9.88 4.42
N VAL A 213 -9.04 -8.93 3.90
CA VAL A 213 -7.65 -8.70 4.30
C VAL A 213 -7.56 -7.31 4.92
N LEU A 214 -7.12 -7.27 6.17
CA LEU A 214 -6.76 -6.04 6.85
C LEU A 214 -5.28 -6.08 7.21
N ALA A 215 -4.51 -5.19 6.59
CA ALA A 215 -3.10 -5.02 6.86
C ALA A 215 -2.86 -3.61 7.42
N LEU A 216 -2.47 -3.54 8.69
CA LEU A 216 -2.10 -2.30 9.38
C LEU A 216 -0.64 -2.43 9.78
N ARG A 217 0.22 -2.22 8.79
CA ARG A 217 1.63 -2.55 8.82
C ARG A 217 2.45 -1.37 9.32
N ASP A 218 3.71 -1.67 9.63
CA ASP A 218 4.74 -0.66 9.83
C ASP A 218 4.31 0.36 10.92
N CYS A 219 3.66 -0.16 11.97
CA CYS A 219 3.00 0.65 12.99
C CYS A 219 3.92 0.91 14.18
N SER A 220 4.10 2.17 14.54
CA SER A 220 4.89 2.61 15.70
C SER A 220 4.18 2.47 17.05
N PHE A 221 2.90 2.05 17.07
CA PHE A 221 2.11 1.74 18.28
C PHE A 221 1.48 0.35 18.17
N ALA A 222 2.21 -0.62 17.61
CA ALA A 222 1.67 -1.93 17.22
C ALA A 222 1.11 -2.76 18.38
N ASP A 223 1.64 -2.62 19.60
CA ASP A 223 1.08 -3.30 20.79
C ASP A 223 -0.35 -2.81 21.10
N ASP A 224 -0.53 -1.49 21.17
CA ASP A 224 -1.83 -0.88 21.47
C ASP A 224 -2.83 -1.20 20.35
N LEU A 225 -2.37 -1.22 19.10
CA LEU A 225 -3.18 -1.64 17.95
C LEU A 225 -3.58 -3.11 18.03
N ALA A 226 -2.67 -4.01 18.38
CA ALA A 226 -2.95 -5.43 18.56
C ALA A 226 -3.97 -5.67 19.69
N VAL A 227 -3.87 -4.92 20.80
CA VAL A 227 -4.86 -4.93 21.88
C VAL A 227 -6.22 -4.48 21.36
N ALA A 228 -6.30 -3.35 20.65
CA ALA A 228 -7.56 -2.84 20.11
C ALA A 228 -8.21 -3.83 19.13
N ILE A 229 -7.44 -4.43 18.23
CA ILE A 229 -7.92 -5.43 17.27
C ILE A 229 -8.42 -6.69 17.99
N SER A 230 -7.73 -7.15 19.03
CA SER A 230 -8.12 -8.34 19.80
C SER A 230 -9.51 -8.20 20.45
N GLN A 231 -9.96 -6.96 20.66
CA GLN A 231 -11.25 -6.60 21.26
C GLN A 231 -12.28 -6.12 20.23
N SER A 232 -11.87 -5.98 18.97
CA SER A 232 -12.66 -5.39 17.90
C SER A 232 -13.71 -6.36 17.33
N LYS A 233 -14.66 -5.82 16.57
CA LYS A 233 -15.61 -6.65 15.81
C LYS A 233 -15.03 -7.12 14.48
N ILE A 234 -14.14 -6.34 13.86
CA ILE A 234 -13.55 -6.64 12.55
C ILE A 234 -12.82 -7.99 12.53
N ILE A 235 -12.18 -8.39 13.64
CA ILE A 235 -11.44 -9.66 13.73
C ILE A 235 -12.31 -10.90 13.48
N ASN A 236 -13.64 -10.80 13.64
CA ASN A 236 -14.57 -11.92 13.43
C ASN A 236 -15.00 -12.10 11.96
N ARG A 237 -14.59 -11.20 11.06
CA ARG A 237 -15.04 -11.18 9.66
C ARG A 237 -13.93 -11.19 8.62
N ILE A 238 -12.74 -10.72 8.99
CA ILE A 238 -11.56 -10.81 8.14
C ILE A 238 -11.01 -12.24 8.15
N GLU A 239 -10.30 -12.57 7.09
CA GLU A 239 -9.63 -13.86 6.91
C GLU A 239 -8.11 -13.72 7.06
N VAL A 240 -7.57 -12.53 6.82
CA VAL A 240 -6.15 -12.22 6.97
C VAL A 240 -6.00 -10.96 7.81
N LEU A 241 -5.16 -11.06 8.84
CA LEU A 241 -4.67 -9.93 9.62
C LEU A 241 -3.16 -9.83 9.44
N ASP A 242 -2.68 -8.66 9.03
CA ASP A 242 -1.26 -8.36 8.89
C ASP A 242 -0.91 -7.14 9.76
N LEU A 243 -0.04 -7.36 10.76
CA LEU A 243 0.54 -6.36 11.66
C LEU A 243 2.08 -6.35 11.57
N SER A 244 2.61 -6.83 10.45
CA SER A 244 4.05 -6.92 10.19
C SER A 244 4.72 -5.56 10.09
N LEU A 245 6.05 -5.57 10.09
CA LEU A 245 6.92 -4.39 9.93
C LEU A 245 6.81 -3.37 11.07
N GLY A 246 5.91 -3.58 12.03
CA GLY A 246 5.70 -2.70 13.16
C GLY A 246 6.60 -3.02 14.34
N ASN A 247 6.40 -2.28 15.42
CA ASN A 247 7.14 -2.48 16.66
C ASN A 247 6.46 -3.47 17.63
N LEU A 248 5.70 -4.44 17.11
CA LEU A 248 4.89 -5.37 17.92
C LEU A 248 5.76 -6.18 18.89
N GLY A 249 5.37 -6.25 20.16
CA GLY A 249 6.08 -7.01 21.18
C GLY A 249 5.14 -7.86 22.02
N ASP A 250 5.63 -8.21 23.21
CA ASP A 250 4.99 -9.21 24.05
C ASP A 250 3.57 -8.86 24.49
N ASP A 251 3.28 -7.58 24.75
CA ASP A 251 1.97 -7.16 25.26
C ASP A 251 0.90 -7.26 24.17
N GLY A 252 1.20 -6.78 22.96
CA GLY A 252 0.35 -6.99 21.79
C GLY A 252 0.21 -8.47 21.44
N ALA A 253 1.32 -9.22 21.45
CA ALA A 253 1.32 -10.65 21.17
C ALA A 253 0.46 -11.46 22.14
N LYS A 254 0.55 -11.18 23.45
CA LYS A 254 -0.29 -11.82 24.47
C LYS A 254 -1.77 -11.48 24.26
N ALA A 255 -2.09 -10.24 23.90
CA ALA A 255 -3.47 -9.84 23.60
C ALA A 255 -4.04 -10.61 22.40
N LEU A 256 -3.25 -10.75 21.33
CA LEU A 256 -3.60 -11.57 20.17
C LEU A 256 -3.81 -13.03 20.57
N LEU A 257 -2.85 -13.66 21.26
CA LEU A 257 -2.95 -15.06 21.70
C LEU A 257 -4.16 -15.33 22.62
N ALA A 258 -4.58 -14.32 23.40
CA ALA A 258 -5.76 -14.39 24.25
C ALA A 258 -7.09 -14.22 23.48
N CYS A 259 -7.06 -13.73 22.24
CA CYS A 259 -8.24 -13.52 21.39
C CYS A 259 -8.69 -14.83 20.73
N PRO A 260 -9.88 -15.38 21.08
CA PRO A 260 -10.36 -16.62 20.47
C PRO A 260 -10.61 -16.50 18.96
N ALA A 261 -10.95 -15.30 18.48
CA ALA A 261 -11.27 -15.05 17.08
C ALA A 261 -10.06 -15.20 16.15
N ILE A 262 -8.83 -15.02 16.64
CA ILE A 262 -7.61 -15.19 15.82
C ILE A 262 -7.52 -16.59 15.22
N LYS A 263 -7.99 -17.62 15.94
CA LYS A 263 -7.99 -19.00 15.44
C LYS A 263 -8.94 -19.24 14.26
N GLN A 264 -9.75 -18.24 13.90
CA GLN A 264 -10.64 -18.28 12.74
C GLN A 264 -10.01 -17.65 11.49
N LEU A 265 -8.88 -16.94 11.64
CA LEU A 265 -8.13 -16.40 10.52
C LEU A 265 -7.57 -17.54 9.67
N LYS A 266 -7.41 -17.26 8.37
CA LYS A 266 -6.61 -18.09 7.47
C LYS A 266 -5.12 -17.80 7.65
N LEU A 267 -4.76 -16.52 7.79
CA LEU A 267 -3.39 -16.05 7.97
C LEU A 267 -3.33 -14.95 9.05
N LEU A 268 -2.38 -15.09 9.96
CA LEU A 268 -1.89 -14.00 10.80
C LEU A 268 -0.43 -13.71 10.42
N ASP A 269 -0.16 -12.51 9.95
CA ASP A 269 1.19 -12.05 9.64
C ASP A 269 1.65 -11.03 10.69
N VAL A 270 2.76 -11.37 11.36
CA VAL A 270 3.47 -10.54 12.32
C VAL A 270 4.98 -10.59 12.05
N HIS A 271 5.42 -10.84 10.81
CA HIS A 271 6.86 -10.80 10.50
C HIS A 271 7.46 -9.42 10.77
N TYR A 272 8.75 -9.38 11.08
CA TYR A 272 9.43 -8.19 11.61
C TYR A 272 8.75 -7.74 12.91
N HIS A 273 9.19 -8.31 14.02
CA HIS A 273 8.59 -8.09 15.33
C HIS A 273 9.61 -8.13 16.47
N TYR A 274 9.22 -7.66 17.64
CA TYR A 274 10.01 -7.65 18.88
C TYR A 274 9.45 -8.59 19.97
N ILE A 275 8.62 -9.55 19.58
CA ILE A 275 8.08 -10.59 20.46
C ILE A 275 9.21 -11.52 20.94
N GLU A 276 9.27 -11.79 22.25
CA GLU A 276 10.20 -12.75 22.82
C GLU A 276 9.98 -14.17 22.27
N HIS A 277 11.07 -14.91 22.09
CA HIS A 277 11.05 -16.26 21.51
C HIS A 277 10.06 -17.20 22.23
N ALA A 278 9.94 -17.12 23.55
CA ALA A 278 9.04 -17.97 24.33
C ALA A 278 7.55 -17.72 24.00
N ILE A 279 7.17 -16.49 23.70
CA ILE A 279 5.80 -16.12 23.30
C ILE A 279 5.60 -16.42 21.82
N ALA A 280 6.57 -16.12 20.97
CA ALA A 280 6.53 -16.43 19.55
C ALA A 280 6.26 -17.93 19.28
N GLN A 281 6.83 -18.85 20.09
CA GLN A 281 6.54 -20.28 19.95
C GLN A 281 5.06 -20.66 20.20
N GLN A 282 4.29 -19.84 20.93
CA GLN A 282 2.89 -20.13 21.20
C GLN A 282 2.01 -19.93 19.97
N PHE A 283 2.39 -19.04 19.04
CA PHE A 283 1.66 -18.82 17.79
C PHE A 283 1.57 -20.08 16.92
N LYS A 284 2.59 -20.95 16.99
CA LYS A 284 2.60 -22.25 16.28
C LYS A 284 1.48 -23.19 16.75
N GLN A 285 0.88 -22.93 17.91
CA GLN A 285 -0.20 -23.75 18.48
C GLN A 285 -1.60 -23.24 18.10
N LEU A 286 -1.70 -22.15 17.32
CA LEU A 286 -2.98 -21.56 16.92
C LEU A 286 -3.75 -22.42 15.89
N GLY A 287 -3.04 -23.24 15.11
CA GLY A 287 -3.65 -24.11 14.09
C GLY A 287 -4.04 -23.40 12.79
N ILE A 288 -3.57 -22.17 12.59
CA ILE A 288 -3.73 -21.34 11.39
C ILE A 288 -2.37 -21.12 10.71
N GLU A 289 -2.34 -20.56 9.50
CA GLU A 289 -1.08 -20.06 8.93
C GLU A 289 -0.63 -18.83 9.74
N VAL A 290 0.62 -18.84 10.21
CA VAL A 290 1.21 -17.71 10.92
C VAL A 290 2.57 -17.42 10.30
N ASP A 291 2.77 -16.19 9.86
CA ASP A 291 4.11 -15.67 9.61
C ASP A 291 4.58 -14.89 10.85
N ILE A 292 5.66 -15.39 11.45
CA ILE A 292 6.32 -14.84 12.64
C ILE A 292 7.83 -14.84 12.42
N SER A 293 8.23 -14.59 11.16
CA SER A 293 9.62 -14.51 10.75
C SER A 293 10.24 -13.15 11.08
N GLU A 294 11.55 -13.04 10.89
CA GLU A 294 12.32 -11.80 11.12
C GLU A 294 12.23 -11.22 12.55
N PRO A 295 12.47 -12.02 13.61
CA PRO A 295 12.51 -11.49 14.97
C PRO A 295 13.64 -10.47 15.13
N GLN A 296 13.30 -9.31 15.67
CA GLN A 296 14.20 -8.25 16.10
C GLN A 296 14.56 -8.43 17.58
N ASP A 297 15.59 -7.72 18.06
CA ASP A 297 16.03 -7.81 19.45
C ASP A 297 15.01 -7.18 20.42
N PRO A 298 14.28 -7.99 21.25
CA PRO A 298 13.30 -7.48 22.20
C PRO A 298 13.92 -6.65 23.34
N HIS A 299 15.24 -6.79 23.58
CA HIS A 299 15.97 -6.12 24.66
C HIS A 299 16.85 -4.98 24.16
N ARG A 300 16.63 -4.52 22.93
CA ARG A 300 17.38 -3.41 22.34
C ARG A 300 17.33 -2.19 23.26
N TYR A 301 18.50 -1.61 23.52
CA TYR A 301 18.70 -0.58 24.56
C TYR A 301 18.01 0.77 24.30
N ASP A 302 17.58 1.04 23.08
CA ASP A 302 16.95 2.30 22.67
C ASP A 302 15.42 2.20 22.71
N ARG A 303 14.82 1.89 21.57
CA ARG A 303 13.39 1.76 21.31
C ARG A 303 13.18 0.75 20.20
N ARG A 304 11.99 0.16 20.12
CA ARG A 304 11.61 -0.68 18.99
C ARG A 304 11.33 0.21 17.78
N TYR A 305 11.85 -0.17 16.62
CA TYR A 305 11.68 0.56 15.36
C TYR A 305 10.67 -0.16 14.47
N ILE A 306 10.03 0.60 13.61
CA ILE A 306 9.31 0.05 12.45
C ILE A 306 10.33 -0.28 11.34
N ALA A 307 9.95 -1.09 10.36
CA ALA A 307 10.89 -1.58 9.33
C ALA A 307 11.20 -0.54 8.27
N VAL A 308 10.22 0.31 7.95
CA VAL A 308 10.32 1.34 6.92
C VAL A 308 9.91 2.66 7.55
N SER A 309 10.74 3.70 7.45
CA SER A 309 10.42 4.96 8.14
C SER A 309 10.93 6.16 7.37
N GLU A 310 12.19 6.09 6.93
CA GLU A 310 12.76 7.02 5.94
C GLU A 310 12.53 6.45 4.54
#